data_AF-A0A0C9VS00-F1
#
_entry.id   AF-A0A0C9VS00-F1
#
_cell.length_a   1.000
_cell.length_b   1.000
_cell.length_c   1.000
_cell.angle_alpha   90.00
_cell.angle_beta   90.00
_cell.angle_gamma   90.00
#
_symmetry.space_group_name_H-M   'P 1'
#
loop_
_entity.id
_entity.type
_entity.pdbx_description
1 polymer ?
#
loop_
_entity_poly.entity_id
_entity_poly.type
_entity_poly.pdbx_seq_one_letter_code
_entity_poly.pdbx_strand_id
1 'polypeptide(L)'
;MSAVARGPSKLALILRQLKQEPRPILSSVQSLHCTYASKNDHFGARHFGKEYLPRIAYNNPDVQITVSRPLKKPEESLLPVIDITLLDGTKRTVEMAGKQSNIIFDELLNLNKTVAAKVAKATGSIKKGGRSFTKTRRIL
;
A
#
# COMPACT_ATOMS: atom_id res chain seq x y z
N MET A 1 -32.02 33.59 20.72
CA MET A 1 -31.46 33.33 19.38
C MET A 1 -30.56 32.11 19.47
N SER A 2 -31.09 30.90 19.26
CA SER A 2 -30.33 29.65 19.29
C SER A 2 -29.49 29.52 18.01
N ALA A 3 -28.19 29.28 18.15
CA ALA A 3 -27.31 29.00 17.02
C ALA A 3 -27.76 27.69 16.36
N VAL A 4 -28.21 27.77 15.09
CA VAL A 4 -28.48 26.58 14.27
C VAL A 4 -27.15 25.85 14.11
N ALA A 5 -27.01 24.69 14.76
CA ALA A 5 -25.84 23.84 14.61
C ALA A 5 -25.79 23.36 13.15
N ARG A 6 -25.01 24.06 12.32
CA ARG A 6 -24.69 23.61 10.97
C ARG A 6 -23.94 22.29 11.10
N GLY A 7 -24.54 21.21 10.63
CA GLY A 7 -23.92 19.89 10.62
C GLY A 7 -22.54 19.90 9.94
N PRO A 8 -21.76 18.82 10.09
CA PRO A 8 -20.41 18.76 9.55
C PRO A 8 -20.40 19.02 8.04
N SER A 9 -19.43 19.82 7.58
CA SER A 9 -19.28 20.12 6.16
C SER A 9 -18.94 18.86 5.35
N LYS A 10 -19.24 18.86 4.05
CA LYS A 10 -18.88 17.74 3.15
C LYS A 10 -17.39 17.42 3.19
N LEU A 11 -16.54 18.45 3.31
CA LEU A 11 -15.09 18.28 3.47
C LEU A 11 -14.73 17.58 4.79
N ALA A 12 -15.39 17.96 5.89
CA ALA A 12 -15.18 17.31 7.18
C ALA A 12 -15.54 15.81 7.13
N LEU A 13 -16.60 15.45 6.39
CA LEU A 13 -16.98 14.05 6.17
C LEU A 13 -15.92 13.28 5.36
N ILE A 14 -15.41 13.87 4.27
CA ILE A 14 -14.35 13.25 3.45
C ILE A 14 -13.08 13.07 4.27
N LEU A 15 -12.65 14.09 5.02
CA LEU A 15 -11.47 13.99 5.87
C LEU A 15 -11.63 12.92 6.95
N ARG A 16 -12.83 12.78 7.51
CA ARG A 16 -13.13 11.70 8.47
C ARG A 16 -12.95 10.32 7.83
N GLN A 17 -13.40 10.13 6.59
CA GLN A 17 -13.23 8.88 5.83
C GLN A 17 -11.75 8.62 5.49
N LEU A 18 -11.01 9.65 5.04
CA LEU A 18 -9.59 9.53 4.72
C LEU A 18 -8.72 9.20 5.95
N LYS A 19 -9.09 9.72 7.12
CA LYS A 19 -8.41 9.49 8.40
C LYS A 19 -8.91 8.27 9.17
N GLN A 20 -9.86 7.51 8.61
CA GLN A 20 -10.43 6.34 9.26
C GLN A 20 -9.36 5.28 9.54
N GLU A 21 -9.42 4.64 10.70
CA GLU A 21 -8.56 3.51 11.05
C GLU A 21 -9.01 2.22 10.34
N PRO A 22 -8.10 1.30 10.00
CA PRO A 22 -6.65 1.40 10.13
C PRO A 22 -6.03 2.36 9.11
N ARG A 23 -4.96 3.07 9.49
CA ARG A 23 -4.23 3.97 8.58
C ARG A 23 -3.24 3.15 7.73
N PRO A 24 -3.45 3.05 6.41
CA PRO A 24 -2.53 2.29 5.56
C PRO A 24 -1.25 3.09 5.34
N ILE A 25 -0.16 2.66 5.97
CA ILE A 25 1.18 3.21 5.74
C ILE A 25 1.99 2.17 4.96
N LEU A 26 2.51 2.57 3.80
CA LEU A 26 3.25 1.74 2.85
C LEU A 26 4.70 2.21 2.76
N SER A 27 5.52 1.79 3.71
CA SER A 27 6.93 2.22 3.79
C SER A 27 7.85 1.54 2.78
N SER A 28 7.44 0.40 2.21
CA SER A 28 8.29 -0.40 1.29
C SER A 28 7.87 -0.31 -0.18
N VAL A 29 6.78 0.40 -0.47
CA VAL A 29 6.17 0.50 -1.80
C VAL A 29 6.56 1.83 -2.43
N GLN A 30 7.00 1.80 -3.69
CA GLN A 30 7.34 2.99 -4.47
C GLN A 30 6.18 3.40 -5.39
N SER A 31 5.61 2.44 -6.11
CA SER A 31 4.49 2.69 -7.01
C SER A 31 3.46 1.58 -7.01
N LEU A 32 2.21 1.98 -7.25
CA LEU A 32 1.03 1.11 -7.32
C LEU A 32 0.32 1.39 -8.64
N HIS A 33 0.17 0.37 -9.47
CA HIS A 33 -0.61 0.43 -10.69
C HIS A 33 -1.80 -0.52 -10.58
N CYS A 34 -3.01 0.05 -10.51
CA CYS A 34 -4.24 -0.72 -10.41
C CYS A 34 -4.93 -0.76 -11.76
N THR A 35 -5.15 -1.95 -12.31
CA THR A 35 -5.87 -2.17 -13.56
C THR A 35 -7.15 -2.94 -13.27
N TYR A 36 -8.31 -2.35 -13.58
CA TYR A 36 -9.60 -3.02 -13.44
C TYR A 36 -10.64 -2.48 -14.43
N ALA A 37 -11.61 -3.31 -14.80
CA ALA A 37 -12.64 -2.93 -15.75
C ALA A 37 -13.56 -1.81 -15.18
N SER A 38 -13.92 -0.84 -16.03
CA SER A 38 -14.82 0.25 -15.61
C SER A 38 -16.27 -0.21 -15.42
N LYS A 39 -16.71 -1.20 -16.21
CA LYS A 39 -18.07 -1.75 -16.24
C LYS A 39 -17.99 -3.27 -16.32
N ASN A 40 -18.88 -3.93 -15.58
CA ASN A 40 -19.04 -5.38 -15.46
C ASN A 40 -17.77 -6.14 -15.03
N ASP A 41 -18.00 -7.10 -14.13
CA ASP A 41 -17.00 -7.91 -13.44
C ASP A 41 -16.08 -7.09 -12.51
N HIS A 42 -15.79 -7.65 -11.33
CA HIS A 42 -14.87 -7.12 -10.32
C HIS A 42 -15.39 -5.96 -9.45
N PHE A 43 -16.57 -6.15 -8.85
CA PHE A 43 -17.11 -5.24 -7.83
C PHE A 43 -16.10 -4.94 -6.72
N GLY A 44 -15.38 -5.96 -6.24
CA GLY A 44 -14.35 -5.79 -5.21
C GLY A 44 -13.24 -4.82 -5.61
N ALA A 45 -12.73 -4.91 -6.84
CA ALA A 45 -11.72 -3.99 -7.36
C ALA A 45 -12.24 -2.55 -7.48
N ARG A 46 -13.50 -2.37 -7.92
CA ARG A 46 -14.12 -1.04 -7.99
C ARG A 46 -14.34 -0.42 -6.61
N HIS A 47 -14.80 -1.22 -5.65
CA HIS A 47 -14.93 -0.78 -4.26
C HIS A 47 -13.57 -0.46 -3.65
N PHE A 48 -12.55 -1.26 -3.93
CA PHE A 48 -11.19 -0.98 -3.52
C PHE A 48 -10.69 0.36 -4.05
N GLY A 49 -10.87 0.61 -5.36
CA GLY A 49 -10.47 1.87 -5.98
C GLY A 49 -11.23 3.11 -5.49
N LYS A 50 -12.48 2.94 -5.05
CA LYS A 50 -13.30 4.04 -4.53
C LYS A 50 -13.06 4.33 -3.05
N GLU A 51 -12.95 3.29 -2.22
CA GLU A 51 -12.94 3.42 -0.76
C GLU A 51 -11.53 3.40 -0.17
N TYR A 52 -10.64 2.54 -0.68
CA TYR A 52 -9.34 2.29 -0.07
C TYR A 52 -8.21 3.05 -0.76
N LEU A 53 -8.21 3.17 -2.10
CA LEU A 53 -7.17 3.91 -2.81
C LEU A 53 -7.03 5.38 -2.36
N PRO A 54 -8.11 6.17 -2.18
CA PRO A 54 -7.97 7.54 -1.68
C PRO A 54 -7.37 7.61 -0.28
N ARG A 55 -7.69 6.64 0.59
CA ARG A 55 -7.11 6.53 1.93
C ARG A 55 -5.62 6.21 1.87
N ILE A 56 -5.21 5.32 0.97
CA ILE A 56 -3.79 4.99 0.75
C ILE A 56 -3.04 6.22 0.22
N ALA A 57 -3.57 6.89 -0.80
CA ALA A 57 -2.96 8.10 -1.36
C ALA A 57 -2.80 9.20 -0.31
N TYR A 58 -3.81 9.40 0.53
CA TYR A 58 -3.79 10.43 1.58
C TYR A 58 -2.72 10.17 2.65
N ASN A 59 -2.50 8.91 3.03
CA ASN A 59 -1.50 8.56 4.06
C ASN A 59 -0.09 8.36 3.50
N ASN A 60 0.08 8.25 2.18
CA ASN A 60 1.36 7.96 1.52
C ASN A 60 1.55 8.90 0.32
N PRO A 61 1.85 10.19 0.55
CA PRO A 61 2.00 11.17 -0.53
C PRO A 61 3.16 10.86 -1.48
N ASP A 62 4.18 10.12 -1.00
CA ASP A 62 5.37 9.78 -1.78
C ASP A 62 5.16 8.58 -2.72
N VAL A 63 4.05 7.84 -2.56
CA VAL A 63 3.75 6.65 -3.37
C VAL A 63 3.04 7.06 -4.66
N GLN A 64 3.60 6.68 -5.80
CA GLN A 64 2.97 6.94 -7.09
C GLN A 64 1.84 5.96 -7.35
N ILE A 65 0.60 6.46 -7.38
CA ILE A 65 -0.60 5.64 -7.60
C ILE A 65 -1.19 5.95 -8.97
N THR A 66 -1.29 4.94 -9.83
CA THR A 66 -1.90 5.04 -11.16
C THR A 66 -3.06 4.06 -11.25
N VAL A 67 -4.18 4.48 -11.86
CA VAL A 67 -5.37 3.65 -12.04
C VAL A 67 -5.75 3.59 -13.51
N SER A 68 -5.66 2.39 -14.10
CA SER A 68 -6.10 2.11 -15.45
C SER A 68 -7.50 1.49 -15.43
N ARG A 69 -8.45 2.16 -16.09
CA ARG A 69 -9.84 1.72 -16.22
C ARG A 69 -10.23 1.55 -17.68
N PRO A 70 -9.66 0.54 -18.37
CA PRO A 70 -10.02 0.27 -19.75
C PRO A 70 -11.53 0.02 -19.90
N LEU A 71 -12.10 0.54 -20.99
CA LEU A 71 -13.45 0.20 -21.43
C LEU A 71 -13.39 -1.21 -22.02
N LYS A 72 -14.08 -2.15 -21.38
CA LYS A 72 -14.15 -3.55 -21.81
C LYS A 72 -14.73 -3.61 -23.23
N LYS A 73 -14.02 -4.23 -24.17
CA LYS A 73 -14.63 -4.70 -25.43
C LYS A 73 -15.40 -5.99 -25.12
N PRO A 74 -16.50 -6.29 -25.83
CA PRO A 74 -17.36 -7.45 -25.53
C PRO A 74 -16.64 -8.80 -25.48
N GLU A 75 -15.50 -8.92 -26.16
CA GLU A 75 -14.75 -10.17 -26.33
C GLU A 75 -13.54 -10.31 -25.38
N GLU A 76 -13.21 -9.29 -24.59
CA GLU A 76 -11.97 -9.27 -23.81
C GLU A 76 -12.23 -9.40 -22.30
N SER A 77 -11.88 -10.56 -21.73
CA SER A 77 -11.93 -10.78 -20.29
C SER A 77 -10.72 -10.14 -19.61
N LEU A 78 -10.89 -8.91 -19.13
CA LEU A 78 -9.86 -8.22 -18.36
C LEU A 78 -9.76 -8.77 -16.94
N LEU A 79 -8.59 -9.30 -16.59
CA LEU A 79 -8.25 -9.69 -15.23
C LEU A 79 -7.89 -8.44 -14.42
N PRO A 80 -8.48 -8.25 -13.22
CA PRO A 80 -8.22 -7.11 -12.38
C PRO A 80 -6.94 -7.38 -11.58
N VAL A 81 -5.95 -6.51 -11.73
CA VAL A 81 -4.60 -6.74 -11.22
C VAL A 81 -4.03 -5.47 -10.59
N ILE A 82 -3.28 -5.63 -9.49
CA ILE A 82 -2.46 -4.59 -8.89
C ILE A 82 -1.00 -4.94 -9.09
N ASP A 83 -0.29 -4.10 -9.83
CA ASP A 83 1.17 -4.16 -9.93
C ASP A 83 1.79 -3.21 -8.92
N ILE A 84 2.61 -3.77 -8.04
CA ILE A 84 3.29 -3.09 -6.94
C ILE A 84 4.78 -3.07 -7.27
N THR A 85 5.37 -1.89 -7.36
CA THR A 85 6.83 -1.73 -7.43
C THR A 85 7.33 -1.35 -6.05
N LEU A 86 8.21 -2.17 -5.51
CA LEU A 86 8.84 -1.95 -4.20
C LEU A 86 10.07 -1.06 -4.35
N LEU A 87 10.52 -0.45 -3.25
CA LEU A 87 11.75 0.38 -3.23
C LEU A 87 12.99 -0.43 -3.65
N ASP A 88 13.00 -1.73 -3.41
CA ASP A 88 14.08 -2.65 -3.82
C ASP A 88 14.07 -2.92 -5.34
N GLY A 89 13.15 -2.32 -6.10
CA GLY A 89 12.95 -2.57 -7.54
C GLY A 89 12.19 -3.87 -7.86
N THR A 90 11.83 -4.65 -6.84
CA THR A 90 11.05 -5.88 -7.02
C THR A 90 9.61 -5.54 -7.41
N LYS A 91 9.12 -6.14 -8.50
CA LYS A 91 7.72 -6.05 -8.91
C LYS A 91 6.91 -7.21 -8.36
N ARG A 92 5.72 -6.92 -7.85
CA ARG A 92 4.76 -7.91 -7.36
C ARG A 92 3.40 -7.64 -7.98
N THR A 93 2.75 -8.70 -8.39
CA THR A 93 1.45 -8.64 -9.04
C THR A 93 0.44 -9.33 -8.15
N VAL A 94 -0.65 -8.63 -7.81
CA VAL A 94 -1.74 -9.14 -6.97
C VAL A 94 -3.00 -9.22 -7.81
N GLU A 95 -3.53 -10.43 -7.95
CA GLU A 95 -4.81 -10.66 -8.62
C GLU A 95 -5.98 -10.29 -7.71
N MET A 96 -6.95 -9.54 -8.25
CA MET A 96 -8.15 -9.07 -7.54
C MET A 96 -9.43 -9.82 -7.94
N ALA A 97 -9.34 -10.80 -8.86
CA ALA A 97 -10.52 -11.49 -9.40
C ALA A 97 -11.28 -12.22 -8.30
N GLY A 98 -12.59 -11.99 -8.20
CA GLY A 98 -13.45 -12.63 -7.18
C GLY A 98 -13.19 -12.21 -5.73
N LYS A 99 -12.18 -11.37 -5.45
CA LYS A 99 -11.86 -10.93 -4.09
C LYS A 99 -12.72 -9.74 -3.67
N GLN A 100 -13.05 -9.68 -2.37
CA GLN A 100 -13.69 -8.50 -1.78
C GLN A 100 -12.66 -7.40 -1.49
N SER A 101 -13.12 -6.15 -1.43
CA SER A 101 -12.25 -4.97 -1.27
C SER A 101 -11.42 -4.95 0.03
N ASN A 102 -11.98 -5.44 1.13
CA ASN A 102 -11.29 -5.63 2.42
C ASN A 102 -10.16 -6.66 2.30
N ILE A 103 -10.41 -7.79 1.64
CA ILE A 103 -9.40 -8.85 1.45
C ILE A 103 -8.22 -8.32 0.63
N ILE A 104 -8.50 -7.60 -0.46
CA ILE A 104 -7.46 -6.98 -1.31
C ILE A 104 -6.62 -6.00 -0.49
N PHE A 105 -7.28 -5.21 0.36
CA PHE A 105 -6.61 -4.24 1.23
C PHE A 105 -5.71 -4.91 2.27
N ASP A 106 -6.21 -5.94 2.95
CA ASP A 106 -5.45 -6.68 3.95
C ASP A 106 -4.25 -7.41 3.33
N GLU A 107 -4.42 -7.98 2.13
CA GLU A 107 -3.34 -8.61 1.37
C GLU A 107 -2.24 -7.60 1.02
N LEU A 108 -2.61 -6.40 0.56
CA LEU A 108 -1.67 -5.32 0.27
C LEU A 108 -0.89 -4.87 1.53
N LEU A 109 -1.57 -4.72 2.67
CA LEU A 109 -0.92 -4.38 3.93
C LEU A 109 0.03 -5.49 4.42
N ASN A 110 -0.38 -6.75 4.28
CA ASN A 110 0.43 -7.90 4.67
C ASN A 110 1.68 -8.04 3.79
N LEU A 111 1.57 -7.76 2.48
CA LEU A 111 2.72 -7.69 1.57
C LEU A 111 3.71 -6.61 2.02
N ASN A 112 3.22 -5.40 2.32
CA ASN A 112 4.08 -4.32 2.81
C ASN A 112 4.80 -4.70 4.12
N LYS A 113 4.09 -5.30 5.08
CA LYS A 113 4.70 -5.78 6.34
C LYS A 113 5.77 -6.84 6.10
N THR A 114 5.49 -7.79 5.22
CA THR A 114 6.41 -8.90 4.91
C THR A 114 7.69 -8.38 4.24
N VAL A 115 7.57 -7.45 3.30
CA VAL A 115 8.72 -6.84 2.63
C VAL A 115 9.52 -5.99 3.62
N ALA A 116 8.86 -5.12 4.39
CA ALA A 116 9.53 -4.30 5.41
C ALA A 116 10.31 -5.17 6.41
N ALA A 117 9.75 -6.31 6.84
CA ALA A 117 10.44 -7.24 7.72
C ALA A 117 11.66 -7.92 7.06
N LYS A 118 11.59 -8.23 5.75
CA LYS A 118 12.73 -8.78 5.00
C LYS A 118 13.86 -7.77 4.85
N VAL A 119 13.52 -6.52 4.50
CA VAL A 119 14.50 -5.43 4.36
C VAL A 119 15.20 -5.17 5.71
N ALA A 120 14.44 -5.09 6.81
CA ALA A 120 15.01 -4.88 8.14
C ALA A 120 16.01 -5.99 8.56
N LYS A 121 15.70 -7.25 8.24
CA LYS A 121 16.60 -8.39 8.50
C LYS A 121 17.87 -8.35 7.65
N ALA A 122 17.80 -7.87 6.42
CA ALA A 122 18.97 -7.74 5.54
C ALA A 122 19.95 -6.66 6.05
N THR A 123 19.43 -5.51 6.49
CA THR A 123 20.26 -4.41 7.03
C THR A 123 20.85 -4.70 8.42
N GLY A 124 20.19 -5.55 9.22
CA GLY A 124 20.64 -5.90 10.57
C GLY A 124 21.86 -6.83 10.65
N SER A 125 22.25 -7.47 9.54
CA SER A 125 23.33 -8.48 9.53
C SER A 125 24.74 -7.91 9.32
N ILE A 126 24.93 -6.58 9.27
CA ILE A 126 26.22 -5.96 8.90
C ILE A 126 27.11 -5.55 10.11
N LYS A 127 26.66 -5.67 11.37
CA LYS A 127 27.52 -5.30 12.53
C LYS A 127 27.55 -6.35 13.65
N LYS A 128 28.50 -7.31 13.57
CA LYS A 128 29.29 -7.83 14.70
C LYS A 128 30.61 -8.45 14.20
N GLY A 129 31.50 -7.60 13.69
CA GLY A 129 32.88 -7.96 13.33
C GLY A 129 33.89 -7.04 13.99
N GLY A 130 33.67 -6.69 15.27
CA GLY A 130 34.64 -5.95 16.07
C GLY A 130 35.81 -6.86 16.40
N ARG A 131 36.88 -6.81 15.58
CA ARG A 131 38.17 -7.44 15.86
C ARG A 131 38.67 -6.95 17.23
N SER A 132 38.71 -7.84 18.21
CA SER A 132 39.46 -7.65 19.44
C SER A 132 40.95 -7.69 19.10
N PHE A 133 41.59 -6.51 19.08
CA PHE A 133 43.05 -6.44 19.00
C PHE A 133 43.63 -6.89 20.33
N THR A 134 44.24 -8.07 20.34
CA THR A 134 45.13 -8.55 21.40
C THR A 134 46.33 -7.62 21.49
N LYS A 135 46.48 -6.89 22.60
CA LYS A 135 47.68 -6.10 22.87
C LYS A 135 48.55 -6.86 23.87
N THR A 136 49.35 -7.79 23.33
CA THR A 136 50.54 -8.31 24.00
C THR A 136 51.49 -7.14 24.22
N ARG A 137 51.70 -6.72 25.47
CA ARG A 137 52.86 -5.92 25.86
C ARG A 137 53.62 -6.64 26.95
N ARG A 138 54.57 -7.43 26.47
CA ARG A 138 55.78 -7.90 27.15
C ARG A 138 56.63 -6.68 27.49
N ILE A 139 56.86 -6.36 28.77
CA ILE A 139 58.03 -5.59 29.22
C ILE A 139 58.42 -6.07 30.63
N LEU A 140 59.64 -6.61 30.69
CA LEU A 140 60.64 -6.73 31.77
C LEU A 140 60.19 -7.18 33.17
#